data_AF-A0A5A7NJV2-F1
#
_entry.id   AF-A0A5A7NJV2-F1
#
_cell.length_a   1.000
_cell.length_b   1.000
_cell.length_c   1.000
_cell.angle_alpha   90.00
_cell.angle_beta   90.00
_cell.angle_gamma   90.00
#
_symmetry.space_group_name_H-M   'P 1'
#
loop_
_entity.id
_entity.type
_entity.pdbx_description
1 polymer ?
#
loop_
_entity_poly.entity_id
_entity_poly.type
_entity_poly.pdbx_seq_one_letter_code
_entity_poly.pdbx_strand_id
1 'polypeptide(L)'
;MHGYSKRQAHELKRVAHAGEEGPAPYIHEALDILHVDRIDHGNRCLDDPELVARLARSGMTLTLCPLSNLKLCVIDDMAHHPLKRMMESGLHVMVNSDDPAYFGGYLTDNYLAVAQALNLSRDDLAVLAKNSFRGSFLDEAAKARHMAAIDDYIAAYPG
;
A
#
# COMPACT_ATOMS: atom_id res chain seq x y z
N MET A 1 22.11 13.42 1.97
CA MET A 1 21.15 13.06 0.90
C MET A 1 21.90 12.60 -0.36
N HIS A 2 22.65 11.48 -0.29
CA HIS A 2 23.55 11.01 -1.37
C HIS A 2 23.18 9.63 -1.95
N GLY A 3 22.09 9.00 -1.51
CA GLY A 3 21.77 7.61 -1.85
C GLY A 3 21.09 7.38 -3.21
N TYR A 4 20.45 8.40 -3.81
CA TYR A 4 19.56 8.22 -4.97
C TYR A 4 20.06 8.85 -6.28
N SER A 5 21.21 9.53 -6.30
CA SER A 5 21.65 10.36 -7.44
C SER A 5 22.40 9.62 -8.56
N LYS A 6 22.58 8.29 -8.48
CA LYS A 6 23.27 7.53 -9.52
C LYS A 6 22.46 6.31 -9.95
N ARG A 7 21.84 6.38 -11.14
CA ARG A 7 21.57 5.17 -11.94
C ARG A 7 22.94 4.58 -12.32
N GLN A 8 23.35 3.49 -11.68
CA GLN A 8 24.48 2.67 -12.13
C GLN A 8 24.09 1.20 -12.24
N ALA A 9 24.34 0.64 -13.43
CA ALA A 9 24.61 -0.75 -13.87
C ALA A 9 23.80 -1.96 -13.36
N HIS A 10 23.06 -1.88 -12.26
CA HIS A 10 22.13 -2.90 -11.81
C HIS A 10 20.82 -2.18 -11.48
N GLU A 11 19.77 -2.38 -12.27
CA GLU A 11 18.48 -1.66 -12.19
C GLU A 11 17.72 -1.98 -10.89
N LEU A 12 18.23 -1.52 -9.75
CA LEU A 12 17.59 -1.68 -8.45
C LEU A 12 16.30 -0.87 -8.41
N LYS A 13 15.24 -1.50 -7.92
CA LYS A 13 13.97 -0.86 -7.63
C LYS A 13 14.10 0.04 -6.40
N ARG A 14 13.45 1.19 -6.43
CA ARG A 14 13.52 2.22 -5.39
C ARG A 14 12.20 2.31 -4.66
N VAL A 15 12.28 2.35 -3.35
CA VAL A 15 11.14 2.59 -2.46
C VAL A 15 11.55 3.63 -1.43
N ALA A 16 10.58 4.33 -0.87
CA ALA A 16 10.81 5.25 0.24
C ALA A 16 9.58 5.32 1.12
N HIS A 17 9.80 5.39 2.43
CA HIS A 17 8.78 5.83 3.38
C HIS A 17 8.47 7.29 3.13
N ALA A 18 7.21 7.61 2.88
CA ALA A 18 6.74 8.97 2.73
C ALA A 18 5.26 9.04 3.08
N GLY A 19 4.84 10.13 3.73
CA GLY A 19 3.43 10.33 4.02
C GLY A 19 2.86 9.45 5.13
N GLU A 20 3.70 8.87 6.00
CA GLU A 20 3.23 8.20 7.22
C GLU A 20 2.83 9.26 8.26
N GLU A 21 3.80 9.91 8.90
CA GLU A 21 3.61 11.09 9.75
C GLU A 21 3.88 12.39 8.99
N GLY A 22 4.82 12.36 8.04
CA GLY A 22 5.23 13.50 7.23
C GLY A 22 4.14 13.94 6.24
N PRO A 23 4.13 15.22 5.83
CA PRO A 23 3.04 15.77 5.01
C PRO A 23 3.12 15.31 3.54
N ALA A 24 2.04 15.53 2.79
CA ALA A 24 1.95 15.20 1.36
C ALA A 24 3.16 15.67 0.48
N PRO A 25 3.79 16.84 0.72
CA PRO A 25 4.99 17.24 -0.02
C PRO A 25 6.14 16.23 0.01
N TYR A 26 6.29 15.44 1.08
CA TYR A 26 7.34 14.41 1.12
C TYR A 26 7.05 13.26 0.14
N ILE A 27 5.78 13.00 -0.14
CA ILE A 27 5.40 12.04 -1.19
C ILE A 27 5.77 12.62 -2.56
N HIS A 28 5.53 13.91 -2.81
CA HIS A 28 6.01 14.58 -4.03
C HIS A 28 7.53 14.47 -4.17
N GLU A 29 8.30 14.75 -3.12
CA GLU A 29 9.76 14.63 -3.16
C GLU A 29 10.21 13.18 -3.46
N ALA A 30 9.56 12.18 -2.86
CA ALA A 30 9.84 10.78 -3.15
C ALA A 30 9.58 10.44 -4.64
N LEU A 31 8.51 10.99 -5.23
CA LEU A 31 8.18 10.78 -6.64
C LEU A 31 9.10 11.56 -7.60
N ASP A 32 9.37 12.83 -7.30
CA ASP A 32 9.98 13.78 -8.23
C ASP A 32 11.49 13.88 -8.10
N ILE A 33 12.03 13.62 -6.90
CA ILE A 33 13.47 13.69 -6.62
C ILE A 33 14.07 12.29 -6.55
N LEU A 34 13.43 11.37 -5.81
CA LEU A 34 13.96 10.01 -5.64
C LEU A 34 13.53 9.06 -6.78
N HIS A 35 12.46 9.41 -7.49
CA HIS A 35 11.84 8.64 -8.55
C HIS A 35 11.55 7.20 -8.12
N VAL A 36 10.89 7.03 -6.98
CA VAL A 36 10.56 5.71 -6.44
C VAL A 36 9.62 4.91 -7.37
N ASP A 37 9.76 3.59 -7.33
CA ASP A 37 8.88 2.63 -7.99
C ASP A 37 7.67 2.27 -7.11
N ARG A 38 7.74 2.53 -5.79
CA ARG A 38 6.67 2.34 -4.80
C ARG A 38 6.85 3.30 -3.61
N ILE A 39 5.75 3.75 -3.02
CA ILE A 39 5.76 4.53 -1.77
C ILE A 39 5.38 3.60 -0.62
N ASP A 40 6.16 3.63 0.45
CA ASP A 40 5.81 2.95 1.69
C ASP A 40 4.98 3.90 2.56
N HIS A 41 3.85 3.40 3.09
CA HIS A 41 2.74 4.15 3.69
C HIS A 41 1.96 5.02 2.69
N GLY A 42 2.17 6.34 2.68
CA GLY A 42 1.41 7.28 1.85
C GLY A 42 0.05 7.72 2.44
N ASN A 43 -0.21 7.49 3.72
CA ASN A 43 -1.45 7.89 4.41
C ASN A 43 -1.86 9.35 4.15
N ARG A 44 -0.89 10.26 4.29
CA ARG A 44 -1.07 11.71 4.17
C ARG A 44 -1.25 12.20 2.73
N CYS A 45 -1.29 11.30 1.72
CA CYS A 45 -1.62 11.72 0.36
C CYS A 45 -3.05 12.28 0.25
N LEU A 46 -3.97 11.84 1.11
CA LEU A 46 -5.36 12.29 1.10
C LEU A 46 -5.52 13.78 1.48
N ASP A 47 -4.49 14.41 2.05
CA ASP A 47 -4.48 15.85 2.34
C ASP A 47 -4.36 16.70 1.06
N ASP A 48 -4.01 16.07 -0.07
CA ASP A 48 -3.78 16.73 -1.36
C ASP A 48 -4.55 16.00 -2.49
N PRO A 49 -5.71 16.53 -2.93
CA PRO A 49 -6.50 15.93 -4.01
C PRO A 49 -5.76 15.81 -5.35
N GLU A 50 -4.81 16.70 -5.65
CA GLU A 50 -4.02 16.63 -6.88
C GLU A 50 -3.05 15.45 -6.82
N LEU A 51 -2.42 15.25 -5.66
CA LEU A 51 -1.57 14.09 -5.41
C LEU A 51 -2.35 12.77 -5.48
N VAL A 52 -3.55 12.70 -4.87
CA VAL A 52 -4.43 11.52 -5.00
C VAL A 52 -4.71 11.21 -6.47
N ALA A 53 -5.11 12.21 -7.24
CA ALA A 53 -5.39 12.03 -8.66
C ALA A 53 -4.15 11.61 -9.45
N ARG A 54 -2.96 12.14 -9.11
CA ARG A 54 -1.68 11.72 -9.71
C ARG A 54 -1.37 10.26 -9.43
N LEU A 55 -1.43 9.84 -8.16
CA LEU A 55 -1.11 8.48 -7.72
C LEU A 55 -2.06 7.45 -8.35
N ALA A 56 -3.36 7.76 -8.40
CA ALA A 56 -4.37 6.91 -9.03
C ALA A 56 -4.10 6.77 -10.55
N ARG A 57 -3.85 7.88 -11.25
CA ARG A 57 -3.55 7.85 -12.69
C ARG A 57 -2.28 7.06 -13.03
N SER A 58 -1.24 7.16 -12.21
CA SER A 58 0.02 6.44 -12.46
C SER A 58 -0.01 4.99 -11.99
N GLY A 59 -1.03 4.56 -11.24
CA GLY A 59 -1.04 3.26 -10.57
C GLY A 59 0.09 3.10 -9.56
N MET A 60 0.50 4.20 -8.89
CA MET A 60 1.57 4.14 -7.89
C MET A 60 1.10 3.30 -6.70
N THR A 61 1.85 2.24 -6.38
CA THR A 61 1.52 1.38 -5.25
C THR A 61 1.87 2.05 -3.92
N LEU A 62 0.97 1.94 -2.95
CA LEU A 62 1.14 2.43 -1.58
C LEU A 62 1.05 1.25 -0.59
N THR A 63 2.05 1.06 0.26
CA THR A 63 2.08 -0.05 1.23
C THR A 63 1.55 0.40 2.59
N LEU A 64 0.25 0.25 2.81
CA LEU A 64 -0.37 0.66 4.07
C LEU A 64 -0.11 -0.35 5.18
N CYS A 65 0.10 0.14 6.40
CA CYS A 65 0.48 -0.66 7.55
C CYS A 65 -0.49 -0.41 8.71
N PRO A 66 -1.69 -1.03 8.71
CA PRO A 66 -2.78 -0.61 9.60
C PRO A 66 -2.49 -0.69 11.09
N LEU A 67 -1.92 -1.80 11.56
CA LEU A 67 -1.57 -1.95 12.98
C LEU A 67 -0.41 -1.02 13.36
N SER A 68 0.56 -0.79 12.47
CA SER A 68 1.63 0.19 12.66
C SER A 68 1.05 1.59 12.85
N ASN A 69 0.17 2.02 11.95
CA ASN A 69 -0.45 3.34 12.01
C ASN A 69 -1.28 3.57 13.28
N LEU A 70 -1.96 2.53 13.78
CA LEU A 70 -2.66 2.61 15.06
C LEU A 70 -1.68 2.67 16.25
N LYS A 71 -0.60 1.88 16.23
CA LYS A 71 0.36 1.81 17.35
C LYS A 71 1.26 3.04 17.44
N LEU A 72 1.54 3.68 16.31
CA LEU A 72 2.30 4.92 16.22
C LEU A 72 1.42 6.18 16.32
N CYS A 73 0.11 6.03 16.58
CA CYS A 73 -0.84 7.13 16.67
C CYS A 73 -0.91 8.00 15.40
N VAL A 74 -0.58 7.44 14.23
CA VAL A 74 -0.89 8.04 12.93
C VAL A 74 -2.41 8.10 12.73
N ILE A 75 -3.13 7.12 13.31
CA ILE A 75 -4.57 7.13 13.50
C ILE A 75 -4.90 6.77 14.95
N ASP A 76 -6.01 7.30 15.47
CA ASP A 76 -6.45 7.02 16.83
C ASP A 76 -7.36 5.79 16.94
N ASP A 77 -8.03 5.41 15.84
CA ASP A 77 -8.95 4.29 15.77
C ASP A 77 -8.88 3.64 14.38
N MET A 78 -8.89 2.31 14.33
CA MET A 78 -8.89 1.55 13.08
C MET A 78 -10.13 1.85 12.20
N ALA A 79 -11.27 2.23 12.80
CA ALA A 79 -12.46 2.67 12.07
C ALA A 79 -12.22 3.96 11.26
N HIS A 80 -11.19 4.74 11.60
CA HIS A 80 -10.78 5.94 10.88
C HIS A 80 -9.62 5.70 9.89
N HIS A 81 -9.14 4.46 9.76
CA HIS A 81 -8.03 4.12 8.88
C HIS A 81 -8.34 4.51 7.41
N PRO A 82 -7.43 5.17 6.68
CA PRO A 82 -7.73 5.76 5.37
C PRO A 82 -7.91 4.75 4.24
N LEU A 83 -7.45 3.51 4.40
CA LEU A 83 -7.43 2.43 3.38
C LEU A 83 -8.69 2.37 2.51
N LYS A 84 -9.89 2.32 3.09
CA LYS A 84 -11.13 2.21 2.29
C LYS A 84 -11.35 3.43 1.40
N ARG A 85 -11.19 4.64 1.93
CA ARG A 85 -11.29 5.89 1.16
C ARG A 85 -10.25 5.95 0.04
N MET A 86 -9.05 5.43 0.30
CA MET A 86 -7.98 5.37 -0.70
C MET A 86 -8.35 4.41 -1.84
N MET A 87 -8.90 3.23 -1.53
CA MET A 87 -9.43 2.30 -2.54
C MET A 87 -10.55 2.94 -3.37
N GLU A 88 -11.51 3.59 -2.71
CA GLU A 88 -12.64 4.27 -3.37
C GLU A 88 -12.18 5.44 -4.27
N SER A 89 -11.02 6.04 -3.96
CA SER A 89 -10.39 7.08 -4.76
C SER A 89 -9.55 6.54 -5.93
N GLY A 90 -9.56 5.23 -6.17
CA GLY A 90 -8.80 4.56 -7.23
C GLY A 90 -7.31 4.42 -6.92
N LEU A 91 -6.87 4.65 -5.67
CA LEU A 91 -5.48 4.45 -5.28
C LEU A 91 -5.15 2.96 -5.20
N HIS A 92 -3.98 2.61 -5.71
CA HIS A 92 -3.46 1.25 -5.63
C HIS A 92 -2.81 1.03 -4.26
N VAL A 93 -3.61 0.61 -3.29
CA VAL A 93 -3.14 0.28 -1.94
C VAL A 93 -3.02 -1.23 -1.72
N MET A 94 -2.08 -1.61 -0.85
CA MET A 94 -1.93 -2.97 -0.30
C MET A 94 -1.79 -2.90 1.23
N VAL A 95 -2.03 -4.03 1.89
CA VAL A 95 -1.91 -4.18 3.36
C VAL A 95 -0.60 -4.90 3.69
N ASN A 96 0.14 -4.34 4.65
CA ASN A 96 1.41 -4.82 5.16
C ASN A 96 1.43 -4.79 6.69
N SER A 97 2.37 -5.53 7.29
CA SER A 97 2.52 -5.63 8.75
C SER A 97 3.58 -4.71 9.35
N ASP A 98 4.45 -4.14 8.50
CA ASP A 98 5.59 -3.32 8.92
C ASP A 98 6.54 -4.08 9.86
N ASP A 99 6.56 -3.75 11.15
CA ASP A 99 7.27 -4.48 12.21
C ASP A 99 6.31 -5.35 13.08
N PRO A 100 5.87 -6.55 12.60
CA PRO A 100 4.84 -7.36 13.24
C PRO A 100 5.05 -7.63 14.74
N ALA A 101 6.31 -7.84 15.15
CA ALA A 101 6.67 -8.14 16.53
C ALA A 101 6.44 -6.95 17.48
N TYR A 102 6.47 -5.72 16.97
CA TYR A 102 6.24 -4.49 17.73
C TYR A 102 4.78 -4.06 17.68
N PHE A 103 4.09 -4.30 16.55
CA PHE A 103 2.75 -3.78 16.33
C PHE A 103 1.62 -4.75 16.66
N GLY A 104 1.97 -5.96 17.13
CA GLY A 104 1.03 -6.90 17.74
C GLY A 104 0.24 -7.73 16.73
N GLY A 105 0.77 -7.93 15.51
CA GLY A 105 0.13 -8.76 14.51
C GLY A 105 0.91 -8.84 13.20
N TYR A 106 0.82 -10.01 12.56
CA TYR A 106 1.36 -10.26 11.23
C TYR A 106 0.35 -9.84 10.15
N LEU A 107 0.59 -10.26 8.90
CA LEU A 107 -0.24 -9.88 7.76
C LEU A 107 -1.72 -10.19 7.98
N THR A 108 -2.05 -11.41 8.41
CA THR A 108 -3.45 -11.82 8.63
C THR A 108 -4.16 -10.95 9.66
N ASP A 109 -3.47 -10.57 10.74
CA ASP A 109 -4.03 -9.71 11.78
C ASP A 109 -4.36 -8.31 11.23
N ASN A 110 -3.49 -7.76 10.37
CA ASN A 110 -3.74 -6.49 9.70
C ASN A 110 -4.96 -6.58 8.77
N TYR A 111 -5.07 -7.65 7.98
CA TYR A 111 -6.24 -7.89 7.13
C TYR A 111 -7.53 -8.00 7.94
N LEU A 112 -7.53 -8.76 9.03
CA LEU A 112 -8.70 -8.91 9.91
C LEU A 112 -9.09 -7.57 10.55
N ALA A 113 -8.11 -6.80 11.03
CA ALA A 113 -8.35 -5.51 11.66
C ALA A 113 -9.05 -4.54 10.73
N VAL A 114 -8.55 -4.37 9.49
CA VAL A 114 -9.18 -3.46 8.52
C VAL A 114 -10.49 -4.01 7.97
N ALA A 115 -10.60 -5.34 7.77
CA ALA A 115 -11.83 -5.94 7.28
C ALA A 115 -12.99 -5.69 8.25
N GLN A 116 -12.76 -5.92 9.54
CA GLN A 116 -13.76 -5.72 10.59
C GLN A 116 -14.07 -4.24 10.79
N ALA A 117 -13.05 -3.39 10.92
CA ALA A 117 -13.24 -1.98 11.25
C ALA A 117 -13.83 -1.15 10.10
N LEU A 118 -13.48 -1.48 8.85
CA LEU A 118 -13.90 -0.71 7.67
C LEU A 118 -15.04 -1.40 6.89
N ASN A 119 -15.53 -2.52 7.40
CA ASN A 119 -16.54 -3.36 6.74
C ASN A 119 -16.15 -3.66 5.28
N LEU A 120 -14.95 -4.21 5.09
CA LEU A 120 -14.45 -4.59 3.77
C LEU A 120 -15.11 -5.89 3.33
N SER A 121 -15.57 -5.90 2.09
CA SER A 121 -16.10 -7.11 1.47
C SER A 121 -14.97 -8.08 1.12
N ARG A 122 -15.36 -9.32 0.78
CA ARG A 122 -14.44 -10.31 0.23
C ARG A 122 -13.75 -9.82 -1.05
N ASP A 123 -14.47 -9.09 -1.89
CA ASP A 123 -13.94 -8.53 -3.13
C ASP A 123 -12.92 -7.40 -2.85
N ASP A 124 -13.16 -6.59 -1.80
CA ASP A 124 -12.19 -5.59 -1.36
C ASP A 124 -10.88 -6.26 -0.90
N LEU A 125 -10.99 -7.34 -0.11
CA LEU A 125 -9.82 -8.10 0.34
C LEU A 125 -9.07 -8.76 -0.82
N ALA A 126 -9.81 -9.25 -1.82
CA ALA A 126 -9.23 -9.77 -3.06
C ALA A 126 -8.45 -8.70 -3.84
N VAL A 127 -9.01 -7.49 -3.94
CA VAL A 127 -8.33 -6.36 -4.58
C VAL A 127 -7.03 -6.04 -3.85
N LEU A 128 -7.04 -5.95 -2.52
CA LEU A 128 -5.84 -5.71 -1.71
C LEU A 128 -4.77 -6.79 -1.91
N ALA A 129 -5.18 -8.06 -1.93
CA ALA A 129 -4.27 -9.18 -2.16
C ALA A 129 -3.65 -9.12 -3.57
N LYS A 130 -4.45 -8.87 -4.62
CA LYS A 130 -3.94 -8.73 -5.99
C LYS A 130 -3.04 -7.52 -6.14
N ASN A 131 -3.37 -6.42 -5.48
CA ASN A 131 -2.57 -5.21 -5.49
C ASN A 131 -1.16 -5.46 -4.92
N SER A 132 -1.02 -6.35 -3.92
CA SER A 132 0.29 -6.74 -3.39
C SER A 132 1.19 -7.39 -4.44
N PHE A 133 0.62 -8.20 -5.34
CA PHE A 133 1.36 -8.82 -6.45
C PHE A 133 1.63 -7.82 -7.57
N ARG A 134 0.64 -6.99 -7.95
CA ARG A 134 0.84 -5.93 -8.97
C ARG A 134 1.97 -4.97 -8.58
N GLY A 135 2.00 -4.56 -7.32
CA GLY A 135 3.01 -3.66 -6.74
C GLY A 135 4.29 -4.35 -6.26
N SER A 136 4.43 -5.66 -6.48
CA SER A 136 5.67 -6.40 -6.25
C SER A 136 6.68 -6.14 -7.36
N PHE A 137 7.94 -6.49 -7.10
CA PHE A 137 9.01 -6.44 -8.10
C PHE A 137 9.26 -7.79 -8.79
N LEU A 138 8.27 -8.69 -8.75
CA LEU A 138 8.27 -9.91 -9.55
C LEU A 138 8.17 -9.58 -11.04
N ASP A 139 8.54 -10.53 -11.90
CA ASP A 139 8.22 -10.45 -13.31
C ASP A 139 6.70 -10.59 -13.56
N GLU A 140 6.25 -10.12 -14.73
CA GLU A 140 4.83 -10.06 -15.07
C GLU A 140 4.17 -11.45 -15.16
N ALA A 141 4.92 -12.49 -15.52
CA ALA A 141 4.40 -13.86 -15.57
C ALA A 141 4.11 -14.39 -14.15
N ALA A 142 5.00 -14.14 -13.20
CA ALA A 142 4.81 -14.47 -11.80
C ALA A 142 3.65 -13.69 -11.20
N LYS A 143 3.55 -12.37 -11.47
CA LYS A 143 2.40 -11.55 -11.03
C LYS A 143 1.07 -12.11 -11.55
N ALA A 144 0.98 -12.38 -12.86
CA ALA A 144 -0.22 -12.93 -13.48
C ALA A 144 -0.61 -14.28 -12.86
N ARG A 145 0.36 -15.17 -12.64
CA ARG A 145 0.13 -16.47 -11.98
C ARG A 145 -0.44 -16.32 -10.57
N HIS A 146 0.12 -15.43 -9.75
CA HIS A 146 -0.37 -15.22 -8.38
C HIS A 146 -1.74 -14.55 -8.33
N MET A 147 -2.01 -13.60 -9.23
CA MET A 147 -3.35 -13.01 -9.33
C MET A 147 -4.40 -14.03 -9.78
N ALA A 148 -4.07 -14.91 -10.74
CA ALA A 148 -4.95 -15.99 -11.15
C ALA A 148 -5.23 -16.97 -10.01
N ALA A 149 -4.21 -17.31 -9.19
CA ALA A 149 -4.41 -18.15 -8.02
C ALA A 149 -5.35 -17.53 -6.98
N ILE A 150 -5.35 -16.20 -6.84
CA ILE A 150 -6.33 -15.49 -6.01
C ILE A 150 -7.73 -15.61 -6.62
N ASP A 151 -7.87 -15.44 -7.93
CA ASP A 151 -9.16 -15.62 -8.63
C ASP A 151 -9.72 -17.03 -8.47
N ASP A 152 -8.88 -18.05 -8.64
CA ASP A 152 -9.26 -19.45 -8.46
C ASP A 152 -9.71 -19.73 -7.02
N TYR A 153 -8.98 -19.22 -6.03
CA TYR A 153 -9.37 -19.31 -4.62
C TYR A 153 -10.71 -18.61 -4.37
N ILE A 154 -10.93 -17.45 -5.00
CA ILE A 154 -12.17 -16.71 -4.83
C ILE A 154 -13.35 -17.51 -5.38
N ALA A 155 -13.20 -18.08 -6.56
CA ALA A 155 -14.21 -18.91 -7.21
C ALA A 155 -14.49 -20.21 -6.45
N ALA A 156 -13.48 -20.83 -5.84
CA ALA A 156 -13.62 -22.09 -5.11
C ALA A 156 -14.38 -21.96 -3.78
N TYR A 157 -14.42 -20.76 -3.19
CA TYR A 157 -15.02 -20.52 -1.87
C TYR A 157 -16.03 -19.35 -1.87
N PRO A 158 -17.13 -19.41 -2.63
CA PRO A 158 -17.99 -18.25 -2.92
C PRO A 158 -18.65 -17.58 -1.69
N GLY A 159 -18.75 -18.27 -0.55
CA GLY A 159 -19.39 -17.80 0.68
C GLY A 159 -20.13 -18.92 1.38
#